data_AF-X7ZV40-F1
#
_entry.id   AF-X7ZV40-F1
#
_cell.length_a   1.000
_cell.length_b   1.000
_cell.length_c   1.000
_cell.angle_alpha   90.00
_cell.angle_beta   90.00
_cell.angle_gamma   90.00
#
_symmetry.space_group_name_H-M   'P 1'
#
loop_
_entity.id
_entity.type
_entity.pdbx_description
1 polymer ?
#
loop_
_entity_poly.entity_id
_entity_poly.type
_entity_poly.pdbx_seq_one_letter_code
_entity_poly.pdbx_strand_id
1 'polypeptide(L)'
;MRRNRARQPSPVTMQSAQRDEEEPARQPSPVTMQRGGQGAVMSSDPQTIPAVLDRIARELPDHPALVTPDRTLTFGQLREEVRRPRPR
;
A
#
# COMPACT_ATOMS: atom_id res chain seq x y z
N MET A 1 -40.32 39.97 -9.82
CA MET A 1 -38.90 39.67 -10.15
C MET A 1 -38.69 39.63 -11.67
N ARG A 2 -37.49 39.98 -12.10
CA ARG A 2 -36.99 40.25 -13.47
C ARG A 2 -36.94 39.03 -14.40
N ARG A 3 -36.92 39.26 -15.72
CA ARG A 3 -35.88 38.85 -16.73
C ARG A 3 -36.48 38.88 -18.16
N ASN A 4 -36.16 39.87 -18.99
CA ASN A 4 -34.97 40.09 -19.82
C ASN A 4 -34.88 39.17 -21.06
N ARG A 5 -35.21 39.74 -22.24
CA ARG A 5 -34.90 39.25 -23.59
C ARG A 5 -33.38 39.18 -23.76
N ALA A 6 -32.85 38.04 -24.22
CA ALA A 6 -31.74 37.94 -25.18
C ALA A 6 -31.25 36.49 -25.27
N ARG A 7 -31.43 35.85 -26.43
CA ARG A 7 -30.36 35.21 -27.23
C ARG A 7 -30.99 34.38 -28.35
N GLN A 8 -30.56 34.72 -29.57
CA GLN A 8 -30.93 34.12 -30.84
C GLN A 8 -30.33 32.70 -30.93
N PRO A 9 -30.97 31.74 -31.62
CA PRO A 9 -30.34 30.46 -31.97
C PRO A 9 -29.33 30.65 -33.12
N SER A 10 -28.12 30.10 -32.96
CA SER A 10 -27.07 30.09 -33.98
C SER A 10 -27.39 29.13 -35.13
N PRO A 11 -26.85 29.36 -36.35
CA PRO A 11 -27.32 28.72 -37.57
C PRO A 11 -26.74 27.33 -37.81
N VAL A 12 -27.52 26.57 -38.58
CA VAL A 12 -27.34 25.21 -39.10
C VAL A 12 -25.89 24.87 -39.50
N THR A 13 -25.39 23.76 -38.93
CA THR A 13 -24.22 23.03 -39.43
C THR A 13 -24.59 22.34 -40.75
N MET A 14 -24.04 22.83 -41.85
CA MET A 14 -24.06 22.16 -43.15
C MET A 14 -22.92 21.14 -43.25
N GLN A 15 -23.29 19.93 -43.68
CA GLN A 15 -22.53 19.08 -44.59
C GLN A 15 -21.23 18.43 -44.11
N SER A 16 -21.27 17.11 -43.96
CA SER A 16 -20.32 16.12 -44.55
C SER A 16 -20.81 14.74 -44.09
N ALA A 17 -21.61 14.05 -44.90
CA ALA A 17 -21.15 13.07 -45.88
C ALA A 17 -20.52 11.84 -45.21
N GLN A 18 -21.15 10.69 -45.49
CA GLN A 18 -20.69 9.30 -45.30
C GLN A 18 -20.98 8.67 -43.92
N ARG A 19 -22.05 7.87 -43.93
CA ARG A 19 -22.17 6.62 -43.17
C ARG A 19 -21.24 5.57 -43.78
N ASP A 20 -21.02 4.51 -42.99
CA ASP A 20 -20.07 3.41 -43.13
C ASP A 20 -18.68 3.88 -42.68
N GLU A 21 -18.05 3.32 -41.64
CA GLU A 21 -17.76 1.89 -41.46
C GLU A 21 -17.71 1.48 -39.97
N GLU A 22 -17.94 0.20 -39.73
CA GLU A 22 -17.85 -0.50 -38.45
C GLU A 22 -16.44 -0.49 -37.84
N GLU A 23 -16.32 -0.18 -36.54
CA GLU A 23 -15.56 -0.99 -35.58
C GLU A 23 -15.95 -0.52 -34.17
N PRO A 24 -16.74 -1.28 -33.38
CA PRO A 24 -16.87 -0.94 -31.97
C PRO A 24 -15.48 -1.13 -31.39
N ALA A 25 -14.82 -0.01 -31.07
CA ALA A 25 -13.58 0.00 -30.30
C ALA A 25 -13.77 -0.98 -29.15
N ARG A 26 -13.20 -2.18 -29.30
CA ARG A 26 -13.03 -3.13 -28.21
C ARG A 26 -12.06 -2.42 -27.30
N GLN A 27 -12.61 -1.62 -26.40
CA GLN A 27 -11.89 -1.13 -25.23
C GLN A 27 -11.24 -2.39 -24.66
N PRO A 28 -9.90 -2.49 -24.62
CA PRO A 28 -9.30 -3.56 -23.86
C PRO A 28 -9.74 -3.29 -22.42
N SER A 29 -10.72 -4.06 -21.94
CA SER A 29 -11.07 -4.09 -20.53
C SER A 29 -9.75 -4.19 -19.79
N PRO A 30 -9.45 -3.32 -18.80
CA PRO A 30 -8.29 -3.53 -17.96
C PRO A 30 -8.52 -4.88 -17.31
N VAL A 31 -7.80 -5.89 -17.81
CA VAL A 31 -7.82 -7.23 -17.24
C VAL A 31 -7.27 -7.03 -15.85
N THR A 32 -8.20 -6.89 -14.91
CA THR A 32 -7.91 -6.93 -13.50
C THR A 32 -7.57 -8.39 -13.25
N MET A 33 -6.33 -8.79 -13.54
CA MET A 33 -5.73 -9.98 -12.97
C MET A 33 -5.46 -9.69 -11.49
N GLN A 34 -6.56 -9.47 -10.77
CA GLN A 34 -6.58 -9.57 -9.33
C GLN A 34 -6.49 -11.04 -9.01
N ARG A 35 -5.39 -11.35 -8.31
CA ARG A 35 -5.39 -12.32 -7.23
C ARG A 35 -5.30 -13.79 -7.67
N GLY A 36 -4.29 -14.07 -8.47
CA GLY A 36 -3.62 -15.38 -8.42
C GLY A 36 -2.72 -15.44 -7.18
N GLY A 37 -2.92 -16.47 -6.37
CA GLY A 37 -2.40 -16.62 -5.01
C GLY A 37 -0.96 -16.16 -4.77
N GLN A 38 -0.80 -15.42 -3.68
CA GLN A 38 0.26 -15.61 -2.69
C GLN A 38 -0.11 -14.77 -1.48
N GLY A 39 -0.77 -15.40 -0.52
CA GLY A 39 -0.65 -14.99 0.88
C GLY A 39 0.78 -15.23 1.32
N ALA A 40 1.74 -14.48 0.78
CA ALA A 40 2.93 -14.18 1.53
C ALA A 40 2.40 -13.48 2.78
N VAL A 41 2.63 -14.07 3.94
CA VAL A 41 2.45 -13.42 5.23
C VAL A 41 3.10 -12.05 5.13
N MET A 42 2.32 -11.01 4.82
CA MET A 42 2.80 -9.64 4.89
C MET A 42 3.04 -9.42 6.38
N SER A 43 4.27 -9.69 6.82
CA SER A 43 4.72 -9.42 8.17
C SER A 43 4.47 -7.93 8.35
N SER A 44 3.38 -7.60 9.04
CA SER A 44 2.88 -6.24 9.19
C SER A 44 3.80 -5.42 10.09
N ASP A 45 4.77 -6.09 10.70
CA ASP A 45 5.83 -5.49 11.48
C ASP A 45 6.84 -4.78 10.56
N PRO A 46 7.25 -3.56 10.93
CA PRO A 46 8.37 -2.88 10.28
C PRO A 46 9.58 -3.82 10.19
N GLN A 47 10.22 -3.91 9.03
CA GLN A 47 11.48 -4.66 8.87
C GLN A 47 12.67 -3.84 9.40
N THR A 48 12.54 -3.29 10.60
CA THR A 48 13.62 -2.60 11.30
C THR A 48 14.26 -3.55 12.31
N ILE A 49 15.56 -3.37 12.59
CA ILE A 49 16.27 -4.21 13.57
C ILE A 49 15.53 -4.27 14.92
N PRO A 50 15.06 -3.15 15.50
CA PRO A 50 14.29 -3.21 16.75
C PRO A 50 12.96 -3.97 16.62
N ALA A 51 12.22 -3.80 15.53
CA ALA A 51 10.92 -4.46 15.35
C ALA A 51 11.08 -5.97 15.10
N VAL A 52 12.10 -6.39 14.35
CA VAL A 52 12.41 -7.82 14.18
C VAL A 52 12.82 -8.44 15.50
N LEU A 53 13.64 -7.75 16.30
CA LEU A 53 14.00 -8.21 17.64
C LEU A 53 12.77 -8.35 18.55
N ASP A 54 11.85 -7.37 18.53
CA ASP A 54 10.61 -7.42 19.30
C ASP A 54 9.74 -8.63 18.94
N ARG A 55 9.65 -8.96 17.64
CA ARG A 55 8.93 -10.15 17.17
C ARG A 55 9.56 -11.43 17.72
N ILE A 56 10.87 -11.60 17.56
CA ILE A 56 11.57 -12.80 18.04
C ILE A 56 11.45 -12.94 19.56
N ALA A 57 11.54 -11.83 20.30
CA ALA A 57 11.39 -11.85 21.75
C ALA A 57 9.98 -12.17 22.25
N ARG A 58 8.95 -12.14 21.40
CA ARG A 58 7.60 -12.65 21.70
C ARG A 58 7.49 -14.14 21.43
N GLU A 59 8.10 -14.61 20.34
CA GLU A 59 8.04 -16.01 19.93
C GLU A 59 8.96 -16.89 20.80
N LEU A 60 10.13 -16.37 21.21
CA LEU A 60 11.20 -17.12 21.88
C LEU A 60 11.81 -16.33 23.06
N PRO A 61 11.01 -15.97 24.08
CA PRO A 61 11.44 -15.04 25.14
C PRO A 61 12.62 -15.53 25.98
N ASP A 62 12.70 -16.84 26.24
CA ASP A 62 13.70 -17.46 27.12
C ASP A 62 14.93 -17.99 26.37
N HIS A 63 14.95 -17.88 25.04
CA HIS A 63 16.08 -18.35 24.24
C HIS A 63 17.27 -17.39 24.35
N PRO A 64 18.51 -17.91 24.48
CA PRO A 64 19.71 -17.10 24.54
C PRO A 64 19.94 -16.35 23.22
N ALA A 65 20.19 -15.04 23.31
CA ALA A 65 20.35 -14.14 22.17
C ALA A 65 21.74 -13.49 22.11
N LEU A 66 22.33 -13.19 23.27
CA LEU A 66 23.68 -12.62 23.39
C LEU A 66 24.42 -13.38 24.48
N VAL A 67 25.49 -14.08 24.11
CA VAL A 67 26.36 -14.80 25.05
C VAL A 67 27.71 -14.09 25.03
N THR A 68 28.07 -13.49 26.15
CA THR A 68 29.42 -12.97 26.42
C THR A 68 29.99 -13.72 27.64
N PRO A 69 31.31 -13.64 27.89
CA PRO A 69 31.89 -14.26 29.08
C PRO A 69 31.26 -13.77 30.39
N ASP A 70 30.85 -12.51 30.45
CA ASP A 70 30.30 -11.88 31.65
C ASP A 70 28.82 -12.17 31.86
N ARG A 71 28.05 -12.35 30.77
CA ARG A 71 26.60 -12.54 30.86
C ARG A 71 26.00 -13.22 29.63
N THR A 72 24.88 -13.88 29.86
CA THR A 72 23.97 -14.32 28.79
C THR A 72 22.66 -13.55 28.91
N LEU A 73 22.21 -12.96 27.80
CA LEU A 73 20.90 -12.32 27.69
C LEU A 73 19.98 -13.17 26.83
N THR A 74 18.75 -13.37 27.28
CA THR A 74 17.68 -13.94 26.44
C THR A 74 17.13 -12.89 25.47
N PHE A 75 16.37 -13.30 24.44
CA PHE A 75 15.70 -12.35 23.56
C PHE A 75 14.76 -11.41 24.33
N GLY A 76 14.06 -11.92 25.34
CA GLY A 76 13.23 -11.10 26.23
C GLY A 76 14.03 -10.02 26.96
N GLN A 77 15.22 -10.35 27.47
CA GLN A 77 16.07 -9.38 28.18
C GLN A 77 16.73 -8.38 27.22
N LEU A 78 17.19 -8.86 26.07
CA LEU A 78 17.86 -8.02 25.07
C LEU A 78 16.93 -6.92 24.54
N ARG A 79 15.63 -7.21 24.35
CA ARG A 79 14.66 -6.20 23.91
C ARG A 79 14.51 -5.06 24.92
N GLU A 80 14.53 -5.36 26.22
CA GLU A 80 14.36 -4.37 27.27
C GLU A 80 15.58 -3.44 27.33
N GLU A 81 16.80 -3.98 27.14
CA GLU A 81 18.02 -3.19 27.04
C GLU A 81 18.02 -2.27 25.80
N VAL A 82 17.52 -2.75 24.65
CA VAL A 82 17.42 -1.94 23.41
C VAL A 82 16.34 -0.84 23.54
N ARG A 83 15.21 -1.14 24.19
CA ARG A 83 14.11 -0.19 24.41
C ARG A 83 14.38 0.77 25.56
N ARG A 84 15.34 0.47 26.44
CA ARG A 84 15.67 1.33 27.58
C ARG A 84 16.03 2.73 27.07
N PRO A 85 15.32 3.79 27.51
CA PRO A 85 15.68 5.14 27.15
C PRO A 85 17.08 5.45 27.68
N ARG A 86 17.97 5.88 26.80
CA ARG A 86 19.28 6.38 27.22
C ARG A 86 19.12 7.82 27.72
N PRO A 87 19.72 8.19 28.86
CA PRO A 87 19.80 9.59 29.24
C PRO A 87 20.57 10.35 28.15
N ARG A 88 20.06 11.53 27.79
CA ARG A 88 20.72 12.44 26.85
C ARG A 88 21.86 13.18 27.53
#